data_AF-A0A396Z5T1-F1
#
_entry.id   AF-A0A396Z5T1-F1
#
_cell.length_a   1.000
_cell.length_b   1.000
_cell.length_c   1.000
_cell.angle_alpha   90.00
_cell.angle_beta   90.00
_cell.angle_gamma   90.00
#
_symmetry.space_group_name_H-M   'P 1'
#
loop_
_entity.id
_entity.type
_entity.pdbx_description
1 polymer ?
#
loop_
_entity_poly.entity_id
_entity_poly.type
_entity_poly.pdbx_seq_one_letter_code
_entity_poly.pdbx_strand_id
1 'polypeptide(L)'
;MSLIIFAFGILNITLSYLLLKKTGLVLLLVQSYWFFWMFISSLSLTGLFIPSDFTYYLYIMLLSSLTIGAGLYRFSSSRIIFRRPLSRFRILLKQKERLFFLFLLFCIFPIVLFLFLKSVYLNLRPDALSPALFRSAAYGLNGESILFGKNKYLYYYSLLITPIVFASLFLGTAFYLRLKKVRVLSLSFALVAMETLMFLGRFGFYYILISLLFILFIKTFRDIRSVLRSFTFGRVFAILAIFTLIFFVGALRNKERKFDFNEFVNTYVIDYHTESFSIFDSELNSRESIIHERTYGRASIGGIESTVSFLMALIRIPYHFQIQADLIGGYLSKNRLLGYGADGRAKEYNAFGSVLFTLYKDGGIPFTVFMGILFGFCVAKFSRSFISLNPYQLSLLSSLLFIGIFGLFKPVLAEQVPQTILFLFIFWRL
;
A
#
# COMPACT_ATOMS: atom_id res chain seq x y z
N MET A 1 -25.39 6.76 -12.19
CA MET A 1 -24.44 6.03 -11.30
C MET A 1 -24.01 6.83 -10.06
N SER A 2 -23.59 8.10 -10.16
CA SER A 2 -23.07 8.90 -9.02
C SER A 2 -23.97 8.92 -7.78
N LEU A 3 -25.29 9.06 -7.96
CA LEU A 3 -26.28 8.99 -6.87
C LEU A 3 -26.29 7.63 -6.15
N ILE A 4 -26.13 6.53 -6.90
CA ILE A 4 -26.07 5.17 -6.36
C ILE A 4 -24.80 5.01 -5.51
N ILE A 5 -23.64 5.45 -6.04
CA ILE A 5 -22.36 5.43 -5.31
C ILE A 5 -22.48 6.21 -4.00
N PHE A 6 -23.07 7.40 -4.04
CA PHE A 6 -23.26 8.24 -2.87
C PHE A 6 -24.18 7.59 -1.82
N ALA A 7 -25.33 7.05 -2.24
CA ALA A 7 -26.27 6.38 -1.36
C ALA A 7 -25.64 5.14 -0.68
N PHE A 8 -24.97 4.29 -1.46
CA PHE A 8 -24.24 3.13 -0.92
C PHE A 8 -23.07 3.54 -0.03
N GLY A 9 -22.39 4.64 -0.35
CA GLY A 9 -21.32 5.19 0.47
C GLY A 9 -21.81 5.61 1.85
N ILE A 10 -22.86 6.42 1.90
CA ILE A 10 -23.49 6.83 3.18
C ILE A 10 -23.97 5.61 3.96
N LEU A 11 -24.65 4.67 3.30
CA LEU A 11 -25.18 3.47 3.95
C LEU A 11 -24.05 2.64 4.59
N ASN A 12 -22.99 2.34 3.83
CA ASN A 12 -21.87 1.55 4.32
C ASN A 12 -21.11 2.22 5.46
N ILE A 13 -20.82 3.52 5.34
CA ILE A 13 -20.15 4.30 6.38
C ILE A 13 -21.01 4.33 7.66
N THR A 14 -22.31 4.55 7.52
CA THR A 14 -23.25 4.59 8.66
C THR A 14 -23.34 3.24 9.35
N LEU A 15 -23.53 2.15 8.59
CA LEU A 15 -23.58 0.80 9.14
C LEU A 15 -22.26 0.40 9.82
N SER A 16 -21.11 0.66 9.18
CA SER A 16 -19.79 0.44 9.79
C SER A 16 -19.61 1.20 11.08
N TYR A 17 -20.08 2.46 11.14
CA TYR A 17 -20.05 3.27 12.36
C TYR A 17 -20.96 2.69 13.45
N LEU A 18 -22.18 2.25 13.11
CA LEU A 18 -23.08 1.61 14.08
C LEU A 18 -22.49 0.31 14.65
N LEU A 19 -21.86 -0.49 13.79
CA LEU A 19 -21.28 -1.80 14.16
C LEU A 19 -20.02 -1.67 15.05
N LEU A 20 -19.11 -0.74 14.72
CA LEU A 20 -17.79 -0.63 15.37
C LEU A 20 -17.61 0.62 16.23
N LYS A 21 -18.53 1.59 16.15
CA LYS A 21 -18.46 2.90 16.81
C LYS A 21 -17.10 3.57 16.55
N LYS A 22 -16.57 4.28 17.54
CA LYS A 22 -15.29 4.98 17.47
C LYS A 22 -14.08 4.07 17.17
N THR A 23 -14.17 2.75 17.38
CA THR A 23 -13.06 1.84 17.03
C THR A 23 -12.98 1.57 15.52
N GLY A 24 -14.06 1.82 14.78
CA GLY A 24 -14.13 1.60 13.33
C GLY A 24 -13.46 2.65 12.45
N LEU A 25 -12.72 3.62 13.01
CA LEU A 25 -12.17 4.76 12.25
C LEU A 25 -11.34 4.35 11.03
N VAL A 26 -10.59 3.25 11.12
CA VAL A 26 -9.82 2.72 9.97
C VAL A 26 -10.75 2.27 8.85
N LEU A 27 -11.79 1.49 9.18
CA LEU A 27 -12.76 1.01 8.19
C LEU A 27 -13.53 2.17 7.57
N LEU A 28 -13.94 3.15 8.39
CA LEU A 28 -14.64 4.35 7.92
C LEU A 28 -13.75 5.15 6.97
N LEU A 29 -12.47 5.36 7.29
CA LEU A 29 -11.55 6.03 6.39
C LEU A 29 -11.43 5.29 5.06
N VAL A 30 -11.24 3.97 5.07
CA VAL A 30 -11.12 3.17 3.84
C VAL A 30 -12.40 3.29 3.01
N GLN A 31 -13.58 3.13 3.61
CA GLN A 31 -14.85 3.27 2.88
C GLN A 31 -15.06 4.68 2.34
N SER A 32 -14.90 5.71 3.17
CA SER A 32 -15.01 7.11 2.73
C SER A 32 -14.04 7.43 1.60
N TYR A 33 -12.79 6.97 1.71
CA TYR A 33 -11.77 7.18 0.70
C TYR A 33 -12.15 6.55 -0.65
N TRP A 34 -12.54 5.26 -0.66
CA TRP A 34 -12.91 4.57 -1.89
C TRP A 34 -14.21 5.12 -2.50
N PHE A 35 -15.26 5.32 -1.70
CA PHE A 35 -16.51 5.87 -2.21
C PHE A 35 -16.35 7.31 -2.71
N PHE A 36 -15.51 8.12 -2.06
CA PHE A 36 -15.19 9.47 -2.52
C PHE A 36 -14.55 9.44 -3.91
N TRP A 37 -13.48 8.66 -4.10
CA TRP A 37 -12.78 8.63 -5.39
C TRP A 37 -13.60 7.97 -6.50
N MET A 38 -14.42 6.97 -6.14
CA MET A 38 -15.39 6.37 -7.07
C MET A 38 -16.49 7.36 -7.49
N PHE A 39 -16.93 8.23 -6.56
CA PHE A 39 -17.85 9.30 -6.89
C PHE A 39 -17.19 10.30 -7.85
N ILE A 40 -15.95 10.72 -7.57
CA ILE A 40 -15.20 11.63 -8.44
C ILE A 40 -14.97 11.01 -9.83
N SER A 41 -14.63 9.72 -9.93
CA SER A 41 -14.44 9.05 -11.23
C SER A 41 -15.73 9.02 -12.06
N SER A 42 -16.90 9.07 -11.44
CA SER A 42 -18.18 9.09 -12.15
C SER A 42 -18.51 10.43 -12.80
N LEU A 43 -17.74 11.48 -12.52
CA LEU A 43 -17.95 12.83 -13.04
C LEU A 43 -17.06 13.17 -14.24
N SER A 44 -16.06 12.35 -14.57
CA SER A 44 -15.11 12.61 -15.67
C SER A 44 -14.41 13.99 -15.60
N LEU A 45 -14.06 14.46 -14.39
CA LEU A 45 -13.53 15.82 -14.19
C LEU A 45 -12.27 16.14 -15.00
N THR A 46 -11.47 15.12 -15.33
CA THR A 46 -10.17 15.23 -15.99
C THR A 46 -10.15 14.65 -17.40
N GLY A 47 -11.30 14.24 -17.94
CA GLY A 47 -11.41 13.65 -19.28
C GLY A 47 -11.01 12.17 -19.37
N LEU A 48 -10.83 11.49 -18.23
CA LEU A 48 -10.76 10.04 -18.17
C LEU A 48 -12.11 9.42 -18.54
N PHE A 49 -12.11 8.30 -19.27
CA PHE A 49 -13.34 7.58 -19.60
C PHE A 49 -14.07 7.15 -18.33
N ILE A 50 -15.38 7.40 -18.31
CA ILE A 50 -16.26 6.97 -17.23
C ILE A 50 -16.36 5.45 -17.29
N PRO A 51 -15.99 4.73 -16.21
CA PRO A 51 -16.20 3.28 -16.11
C PRO A 51 -17.65 2.86 -16.37
N SER A 52 -17.85 1.65 -16.87
CA SER A 52 -19.18 1.06 -17.01
C SER A 52 -19.89 0.87 -15.68
N ASP A 53 -21.22 0.78 -15.73
CA ASP A 53 -22.03 0.53 -14.54
C ASP A 53 -21.66 -0.80 -13.86
N PHE A 54 -21.31 -1.82 -14.64
CA PHE A 54 -20.86 -3.11 -14.12
C PHE A 54 -19.61 -2.96 -13.24
N THR A 55 -18.63 -2.18 -13.69
CA THR A 55 -17.42 -1.89 -12.91
C THR A 55 -17.76 -1.21 -11.58
N TYR A 56 -18.64 -0.20 -11.59
CA TYR A 56 -19.06 0.46 -10.36
C TYR A 56 -19.74 -0.49 -9.38
N TYR A 57 -20.64 -1.35 -9.85
CA TYR A 57 -21.28 -2.35 -9.01
C TYR A 57 -20.28 -3.33 -8.38
N LEU A 58 -19.20 -3.71 -9.09
CA LEU A 58 -18.15 -4.56 -8.50
C LEU A 58 -17.42 -3.88 -7.34
N TYR A 59 -17.10 -2.59 -7.46
CA TYR A 59 -16.49 -1.84 -6.37
C TYR A 59 -17.47 -1.64 -5.20
N ILE A 60 -18.73 -1.30 -5.48
CA ILE A 60 -19.77 -1.17 -4.44
C ILE A 60 -19.94 -2.49 -3.69
N MET A 61 -19.95 -3.61 -4.42
CA MET A 61 -20.08 -4.95 -3.85
C MET A 61 -18.85 -5.31 -2.98
N LEU A 62 -17.64 -5.02 -3.43
CA LEU A 62 -16.43 -5.16 -2.61
C LEU A 62 -16.56 -4.35 -1.31
N LEU A 63 -16.85 -3.05 -1.40
CA LEU A 63 -16.94 -2.18 -0.21
C LEU A 63 -18.10 -2.53 0.72
N SER A 64 -19.21 -3.04 0.18
CA SER A 64 -20.33 -3.52 0.98
C SER A 64 -20.01 -4.84 1.69
N SER A 65 -19.25 -5.71 1.05
CA SER A 65 -18.76 -6.95 1.66
C SER A 65 -17.81 -6.69 2.84
N LEU A 66 -17.05 -5.57 2.83
CA LEU A 66 -16.27 -5.12 3.99
C LEU A 66 -17.16 -4.82 5.21
N THR A 67 -18.28 -4.12 5.00
CA THR A 67 -19.27 -3.84 6.06
C THR A 67 -19.86 -5.12 6.63
N ILE A 68 -20.21 -6.07 5.74
CA ILE A 68 -20.71 -7.40 6.14
C ILE A 68 -19.67 -8.11 7.02
N GLY A 69 -18.40 -8.15 6.60
CA GLY A 69 -17.31 -8.75 7.38
C GLY A 69 -17.14 -8.13 8.76
N ALA A 70 -17.24 -6.81 8.86
CA ALA A 70 -17.23 -6.10 10.15
C ALA A 70 -18.43 -6.49 11.03
N GLY A 71 -19.62 -6.64 10.42
CA GLY A 71 -20.83 -7.15 11.08
C GLY A 71 -20.65 -8.56 11.63
N LEU A 72 -20.14 -9.49 10.81
CA LEU A 72 -19.84 -10.88 11.22
C LEU A 72 -18.89 -10.92 12.42
N TYR A 73 -17.86 -10.06 12.43
CA TYR A 73 -16.98 -9.93 13.59
C TYR A 73 -17.75 -9.44 14.83
N ARG A 74 -18.58 -8.40 14.69
CA ARG A 74 -19.35 -7.85 15.81
C ARG A 74 -20.22 -8.92 16.47
N PHE A 75 -20.95 -9.71 15.68
CA PHE A 75 -21.86 -10.76 16.18
C PHE A 75 -21.13 -11.99 16.73
N SER A 76 -20.01 -12.40 16.12
CA SER A 76 -19.22 -13.54 16.62
C SER A 76 -18.41 -13.23 17.88
N SER A 77 -18.01 -11.96 18.07
CA SER A 77 -17.07 -11.59 19.13
C SER A 77 -17.62 -11.61 20.55
N SER A 78 -18.93 -11.81 20.73
CA SER A 78 -19.54 -12.11 22.04
C SER A 78 -19.10 -13.47 22.58
N ARG A 79 -18.54 -14.36 21.74
CA ARG A 79 -18.12 -15.73 22.12
C ARG A 79 -16.61 -15.98 22.05
N ILE A 80 -15.81 -15.04 21.54
CA ILE A 80 -14.37 -15.26 21.28
C ILE A 80 -13.51 -14.63 22.38
N ILE A 81 -13.09 -15.45 23.35
CA ILE A 81 -12.08 -15.08 24.35
C ILE A 81 -10.73 -14.95 23.64
N PHE A 82 -10.17 -13.73 23.65
CA PHE A 82 -8.88 -13.46 23.01
C PHE A 82 -7.73 -14.04 23.82
N ARG A 83 -7.10 -15.10 23.29
CA ARG A 83 -5.77 -15.53 23.76
C ARG A 83 -4.71 -14.60 23.16
N ARG A 84 -3.83 -14.07 24.01
CA ARG A 84 -2.62 -13.35 23.56
C ARG A 84 -1.82 -14.30 22.65
N PRO A 85 -1.20 -13.81 21.56
CA PRO A 85 -0.29 -14.65 20.80
C PRO A 85 0.79 -15.18 21.76
N LEU A 86 0.87 -16.50 21.89
CA LEU A 86 1.91 -17.17 22.67
C LEU A 86 3.25 -16.91 21.97
N SER A 87 4.07 -16.02 22.53
CA SER A 87 5.48 -15.92 22.15
C SER A 87 6.18 -17.17 22.66
N ARG A 88 6.80 -17.92 21.77
CA ARG A 88 7.51 -19.17 22.12
C ARG A 88 8.66 -18.89 23.09
N PHE A 89 9.37 -17.79 22.88
CA PHE A 89 10.56 -17.44 23.68
C PHE A 89 10.27 -16.55 24.90
N ARG A 90 8.99 -16.23 25.18
CA ARG A 90 8.55 -15.37 26.30
C ARG A 90 9.33 -14.04 26.42
N ILE A 91 9.83 -13.50 25.31
CA ILE A 91 10.64 -12.27 25.30
C ILE A 91 9.75 -11.08 25.65
N LEU A 92 10.21 -10.23 26.58
CA LEU A 92 9.49 -9.03 26.97
C LEU A 92 9.36 -8.06 25.79
N LEU A 93 8.23 -7.37 25.69
CA LEU A 93 7.95 -6.44 24.59
C LEU A 93 9.04 -5.37 24.40
N LYS A 94 9.58 -4.82 25.50
CA LYS A 94 10.68 -3.84 25.48
C LYS A 94 11.99 -4.43 24.93
N GLN A 95 12.25 -5.71 25.17
CA GLN A 95 13.41 -6.42 24.65
C GLN A 95 13.22 -6.73 23.16
N LYS A 96 12.04 -7.21 22.75
CA LYS A 96 11.71 -7.40 21.32
C LYS A 96 11.95 -6.14 20.51
N GLU A 97 11.47 -5.00 21.01
CA GLU A 97 11.68 -3.70 20.36
C GLU A 97 13.16 -3.29 20.30
N ARG A 98 13.95 -3.58 21.34
CA ARG A 98 15.41 -3.34 21.32
C ARG A 98 16.14 -4.24 20.32
N LEU A 99 15.86 -5.53 20.33
CA LEU A 99 16.48 -6.50 19.42
C LEU A 99 16.15 -6.17 17.97
N PHE A 100 14.89 -5.83 17.69
CA PHE A 100 14.47 -5.41 16.36
C PHE A 100 15.15 -4.11 15.93
N PHE A 101 15.29 -3.12 16.82
CA PHE A 101 16.05 -1.90 16.53
C PHE A 101 17.52 -2.20 16.17
N LEU A 102 18.20 -3.05 16.94
CA LEU A 102 19.59 -3.43 16.67
C LEU A 102 19.71 -4.20 15.34
N PHE A 103 18.77 -5.11 15.07
CA PHE A 103 18.70 -5.82 13.79
C PHE A 103 18.54 -4.85 12.61
N LEU A 104 17.64 -3.87 12.70
CA LEU A 104 17.50 -2.86 11.66
C LEU A 104 18.78 -2.05 11.48
N LEU A 105 19.41 -1.62 12.58
CA LEU A 105 20.60 -0.76 12.55
C LEU A 105 21.83 -1.46 11.96
N PHE A 106 22.05 -2.73 12.30
CA PHE A 106 23.26 -3.46 11.89
C PHE A 106 23.08 -4.31 10.64
N CYS A 107 21.87 -4.79 10.35
CA CYS A 107 21.64 -5.68 9.20
C CYS A 107 20.95 -4.98 8.03
N ILE A 108 19.94 -4.14 8.27
CA ILE A 108 19.11 -3.56 7.19
C ILE A 108 19.64 -2.19 6.75
N PHE A 109 19.91 -1.31 7.70
CA PHE A 109 20.35 0.06 7.45
C PHE A 109 21.62 0.14 6.59
N PRO A 110 22.69 -0.65 6.82
CA PRO A 110 23.89 -0.56 5.99
C PRO A 110 23.64 -0.94 4.54
N ILE A 111 22.77 -1.93 4.30
CA ILE A 111 22.41 -2.37 2.93
C ILE A 111 21.66 -1.27 2.20
N VAL A 112 20.62 -0.71 2.83
CA VAL A 112 19.81 0.37 2.24
C VAL A 112 20.65 1.63 2.04
N LEU A 113 21.48 2.00 3.02
CA LEU A 113 22.37 3.16 2.94
C LEU A 113 23.39 3.01 1.80
N PHE A 114 24.02 1.85 1.65
CA PHE A 114 24.96 1.60 0.56
C PHE A 114 24.30 1.80 -0.82
N LEU A 115 23.13 1.20 -1.05
CA LEU A 115 22.42 1.31 -2.32
C LEU A 115 21.88 2.73 -2.55
N PHE A 116 21.46 3.42 -1.50
CA PHE A 116 21.06 4.83 -1.57
C PHE A 116 22.25 5.72 -1.96
N LEU A 117 23.41 5.57 -1.33
CA LEU A 117 24.62 6.32 -1.69
C LEU A 117 25.06 6.03 -3.12
N LYS A 118 24.96 4.76 -3.56
CA LYS A 118 25.18 4.39 -4.96
C LYS A 118 24.21 5.11 -5.90
N SER A 119 22.93 5.18 -5.57
CA SER A 119 21.93 5.90 -6.35
C SER A 119 22.25 7.39 -6.46
N VAL A 120 22.60 8.04 -5.34
CA VAL A 120 23.03 9.44 -5.31
C VAL A 120 24.24 9.65 -6.20
N TYR A 121 25.26 8.81 -6.04
CA TYR A 121 26.48 8.89 -6.85
C TYR A 121 26.18 8.77 -8.36
N LEU A 122 25.34 7.81 -8.77
CA LEU A 122 24.97 7.64 -10.18
C LEU A 122 24.21 8.84 -10.76
N ASN A 123 23.37 9.50 -9.96
CA ASN A 123 22.62 10.68 -10.39
C ASN A 123 23.45 11.98 -10.40
N LEU A 124 24.59 12.01 -9.69
CA LEU A 124 25.50 13.17 -9.64
C LEU A 124 26.60 13.12 -10.70
N ARG A 125 26.71 12.03 -11.48
CA ARG A 125 27.72 11.92 -12.53
C ARG A 125 27.45 12.91 -13.69
N PRO A 126 28.48 13.44 -14.36
CA PRO A 126 28.31 14.34 -15.51
C PRO A 126 27.49 13.74 -16.66
N ASP A 127 27.59 12.41 -16.84
CA ASP A 127 26.91 11.60 -17.85
C ASP A 127 25.65 10.91 -17.30
N ALA A 128 25.08 11.41 -16.19
CA ALA A 128 23.91 10.80 -15.56
C ALA A 128 22.71 10.71 -16.52
N LEU A 129 22.04 9.56 -16.47
CA LEU A 129 20.77 9.35 -17.17
C LEU A 129 19.73 10.36 -16.70
N SER A 130 18.80 10.72 -17.59
CA SER A 130 17.62 11.48 -17.18
C SER A 130 16.85 10.73 -16.07
N PRO A 131 16.19 11.42 -15.11
CA PRO A 131 15.51 10.77 -14.00
C PRO A 131 14.52 9.66 -14.39
N ALA A 132 13.83 9.82 -15.51
CA ALA A 132 12.90 8.82 -16.04
C ALA A 132 13.62 7.55 -16.52
N LEU A 133 14.74 7.70 -17.24
CA LEU A 133 15.57 6.59 -17.73
C LEU A 133 16.33 5.92 -16.59
N PHE A 134 16.82 6.70 -15.63
CA PHE A 134 17.43 6.14 -14.42
C PHE A 134 16.45 5.23 -13.69
N ARG A 135 15.20 5.67 -13.51
CA ARG A 135 14.17 4.89 -12.84
C ARG A 135 13.90 3.56 -13.55
N SER A 136 13.69 3.56 -14.86
CA SER A 136 13.45 2.31 -15.60
C SER A 136 14.67 1.36 -15.52
N ALA A 137 15.88 1.90 -15.61
CA ALA A 137 17.13 1.15 -15.44
C ALA A 137 17.31 0.63 -14.01
N ALA A 138 16.93 1.40 -12.99
CA ALA A 138 17.00 0.99 -11.58
C ALA A 138 16.10 -0.22 -11.29
N TYR A 139 14.92 -0.29 -11.92
CA TYR A 139 14.02 -1.45 -11.84
C TYR A 139 14.41 -2.61 -12.77
N GLY A 140 15.44 -2.48 -13.60
CA GLY A 140 15.85 -3.53 -14.53
C GLY A 140 14.83 -3.82 -15.64
N LEU A 141 14.00 -2.82 -16.03
CA LEU A 141 12.97 -3.02 -17.06
C LEU A 141 13.56 -3.23 -18.46
N ASN A 142 14.71 -2.63 -18.73
CA ASN A 142 15.39 -2.64 -20.04
C ASN A 142 16.72 -3.41 -20.00
N GLY A 143 16.89 -4.36 -19.06
CA GLY A 143 18.12 -5.13 -18.89
C GLY A 143 18.52 -5.31 -17.43
N GLU A 144 19.83 -5.35 -17.18
CA GLU A 144 20.37 -5.41 -15.81
C GLU A 144 20.14 -4.10 -15.04
N SER A 145 19.82 -4.21 -13.76
CA SER A 145 19.59 -3.06 -12.91
C SER A 145 20.88 -2.28 -12.65
N ILE A 146 20.89 -0.98 -12.98
CA ILE A 146 22.07 -0.13 -12.74
C ILE A 146 22.44 -0.03 -11.23
N LEU A 147 21.44 -0.15 -10.35
CA LEU A 147 21.63 -0.11 -8.90
C LEU A 147 22.17 -1.43 -8.36
N PHE A 148 21.69 -2.55 -8.87
CA PHE A 148 22.00 -3.87 -8.31
C PHE A 148 23.03 -4.65 -9.14
N GLY A 149 23.41 -4.15 -10.32
CA GLY A 149 24.09 -4.92 -11.35
C GLY A 149 23.15 -5.99 -11.87
N LYS A 150 23.32 -7.23 -11.40
CA LYS A 150 22.48 -8.35 -11.84
C LYS A 150 21.08 -8.30 -11.22
N ASN A 151 20.06 -8.57 -12.03
CA ASN A 151 18.65 -8.55 -11.59
C ASN A 151 18.37 -9.51 -10.42
N LYS A 152 19.12 -10.60 -10.27
CA LYS A 152 19.00 -11.49 -9.10
C LYS A 152 19.16 -10.77 -7.75
N TYR A 153 20.01 -9.74 -7.67
CA TYR A 153 20.22 -8.99 -6.44
C TYR A 153 19.08 -8.01 -6.17
N LEU A 154 18.46 -7.46 -7.23
CA LEU A 154 17.20 -6.71 -7.12
C LEU A 154 16.09 -7.61 -6.56
N TYR A 155 15.99 -8.86 -7.04
CA TYR A 155 15.06 -9.84 -6.49
C TYR A 155 15.35 -10.16 -5.01
N TYR A 156 16.60 -10.32 -4.59
CA TYR A 156 16.92 -10.56 -3.18
C TYR A 156 16.52 -9.37 -2.30
N TYR A 157 16.78 -8.17 -2.79
CA TYR A 157 16.39 -6.95 -2.11
C TYR A 157 14.86 -6.84 -1.99
N SER A 158 14.13 -7.08 -3.08
CA SER A 158 12.66 -6.97 -3.10
C SER A 158 11.95 -8.05 -2.28
N LEU A 159 12.52 -9.26 -2.16
CA LEU A 159 11.92 -10.37 -1.41
C LEU A 159 12.26 -10.37 0.08
N LEU A 160 13.41 -9.82 0.47
CA LEU A 160 13.89 -9.86 1.86
C LEU A 160 13.94 -8.47 2.51
N ILE A 161 14.56 -7.49 1.85
CA ILE A 161 14.84 -6.19 2.46
C ILE A 161 13.58 -5.32 2.45
N THR A 162 12.93 -5.14 1.30
CA THR A 162 11.72 -4.30 1.18
C THR A 162 10.59 -4.72 2.14
N PRO A 163 10.24 -6.01 2.31
CA PRO A 163 9.21 -6.41 3.28
C PRO A 163 9.61 -6.11 4.73
N ILE A 164 10.90 -6.20 5.07
CA ILE A 164 11.39 -5.84 6.40
C ILE A 164 11.34 -4.33 6.61
N VAL A 165 11.65 -3.53 5.58
CA VAL A 165 11.50 -2.06 5.61
C VAL A 165 10.03 -1.69 5.84
N PHE A 166 9.08 -2.28 5.14
CA PHE A 166 7.65 -2.05 5.41
C PHE A 166 7.20 -2.58 6.77
N ALA A 167 7.66 -3.76 7.19
CA ALA A 167 7.36 -4.28 8.53
C ALA A 167 7.90 -3.35 9.61
N SER A 168 9.07 -2.74 9.40
CA SER A 168 9.67 -1.78 10.33
C SER A 168 8.79 -0.55 10.51
N LEU A 169 8.12 -0.10 9.45
CA LEU A 169 7.19 1.03 9.51
C LEU A 169 5.97 0.72 10.39
N PHE A 170 5.36 -0.45 10.19
CA PHE A 170 4.20 -0.90 10.97
C PHE A 170 4.56 -1.23 12.43
N LEU A 171 5.68 -1.92 12.65
CA LEU A 171 6.19 -2.23 14.00
C LEU A 171 6.64 -0.96 14.73
N GLY A 172 7.34 -0.06 14.05
CA GLY A 172 7.77 1.23 14.60
C GLY A 172 6.58 2.06 15.08
N THR A 173 5.51 2.10 14.27
CA THR A 173 4.24 2.75 14.64
C THR A 173 3.61 2.11 15.87
N ALA A 174 3.51 0.78 15.90
CA ALA A 174 2.96 0.04 17.03
C ALA A 174 3.77 0.22 18.33
N PHE A 175 5.10 0.13 18.24
CA PHE A 175 6.01 0.35 19.37
C PHE A 175 5.95 1.79 19.86
N TYR A 176 5.88 2.78 18.97
CA TYR A 176 5.73 4.17 19.36
C TYR A 176 4.43 4.40 20.13
N LEU A 177 3.30 3.91 19.62
CA LEU A 177 2.01 4.07 20.28
C LEU A 177 1.95 3.37 21.64
N ARG A 178 2.52 2.17 21.78
CA ARG A 178 2.48 1.39 23.03
C ARG A 178 3.56 1.76 24.04
N LEU A 179 4.80 1.94 23.59
CA LEU A 179 5.97 2.12 24.45
C LEU A 179 6.46 3.57 24.51
N LYS A 180 5.90 4.48 23.68
CA LYS A 180 6.36 5.87 23.52
C LYS A 180 7.82 6.00 23.07
N LYS A 181 8.39 4.94 22.48
CA LYS A 181 9.76 4.95 21.96
C LYS A 181 9.78 5.30 20.47
N VAL A 182 10.61 6.27 20.10
CA VAL A 182 10.67 6.80 18.73
C VAL A 182 11.70 6.06 17.86
N ARG A 183 12.73 5.46 18.46
CA ARG A 183 13.92 4.95 17.75
C ARG A 183 13.64 4.01 16.56
N VAL A 184 12.72 3.06 16.71
CA VAL A 184 12.35 2.17 15.59
C VAL A 184 11.61 2.98 14.55
N LEU A 185 10.61 3.78 14.94
CA LEU A 185 9.82 4.60 14.01
C LEU A 185 10.70 5.56 13.19
N SER A 186 11.64 6.26 13.82
CA SER A 186 12.54 7.18 13.12
C SER A 186 13.46 6.46 12.14
N LEU A 187 14.00 5.30 12.54
CA LEU A 187 14.83 4.49 11.65
C LEU A 187 14.00 3.95 10.48
N SER A 188 12.77 3.49 10.72
CA SER A 188 11.85 3.04 9.67
C SER A 188 11.51 4.16 8.67
N PHE A 189 11.26 5.38 9.15
CA PHE A 189 11.05 6.53 8.27
C PHE A 189 12.28 6.83 7.42
N ALA A 190 13.48 6.80 8.00
CA ALA A 190 14.72 6.98 7.25
C ALA A 190 14.93 5.88 6.20
N LEU A 191 14.69 4.60 6.55
CA LEU A 191 14.79 3.47 5.62
C LEU A 191 13.82 3.62 4.44
N VAL A 192 12.55 3.93 4.71
CA VAL A 192 11.54 4.13 3.67
C VAL A 192 11.89 5.35 2.79
N ALA A 193 12.36 6.45 3.37
CA ALA A 193 12.77 7.63 2.61
C ALA A 193 13.99 7.34 1.72
N MET A 194 15.01 6.66 2.24
CA MET A 194 16.19 6.24 1.47
C MET A 194 15.81 5.30 0.33
N GLU A 195 14.99 4.27 0.60
CA GLU A 195 14.49 3.35 -0.44
C GLU A 195 13.69 4.10 -1.52
N THR A 196 12.86 5.05 -1.11
CA THR A 196 12.06 5.87 -2.02
C THR A 196 12.94 6.72 -2.93
N LEU A 197 13.91 7.43 -2.37
CA LEU A 197 14.85 8.26 -3.12
C LEU A 197 15.78 7.43 -4.00
N MET A 198 16.21 6.25 -3.51
CA MET A 198 17.06 5.32 -4.24
C MET A 198 16.47 4.94 -5.61
N PHE A 199 15.15 4.75 -5.71
CA PHE A 199 14.44 4.44 -6.95
C PHE A 199 13.83 5.67 -7.65
N LEU A 200 14.12 6.89 -7.19
CA LEU A 200 13.42 8.13 -7.60
C LEU A 200 11.88 7.94 -7.58
N GLY A 201 11.41 7.22 -6.57
CA GLY A 201 10.00 6.98 -6.32
C GLY A 201 9.41 8.06 -5.42
N ARG A 202 8.09 8.01 -5.24
CA ARG A 202 7.38 8.90 -4.33
C ARG A 202 6.51 8.19 -3.30
N PHE A 203 6.06 6.98 -3.61
CA PHE A 203 5.06 6.27 -2.81
C PHE A 203 5.51 6.03 -1.36
N GLY A 204 6.80 5.84 -1.08
CA GLY A 204 7.24 5.65 0.31
C GLY A 204 7.06 6.88 1.19
N PHE A 205 7.08 8.09 0.65
CA PHE A 205 6.69 9.28 1.42
C PHE A 205 5.20 9.24 1.80
N TYR A 206 4.32 8.77 0.90
CA TYR A 206 2.92 8.54 1.24
C TYR A 206 2.78 7.44 2.30
N TYR A 207 3.64 6.43 2.32
CA TYR A 207 3.62 5.37 3.35
C TYR A 207 3.93 5.94 4.74
N ILE A 208 4.90 6.85 4.81
CA ILE A 208 5.21 7.60 6.04
C ILE A 208 4.01 8.46 6.46
N LEU A 209 3.38 9.19 5.53
CA LEU A 209 2.19 9.99 5.81
C LEU A 209 1.03 9.16 6.35
N ILE A 210 0.74 8.01 5.75
CA ILE A 210 -0.33 7.10 6.22
C ILE A 210 0.00 6.54 7.61
N SER A 211 1.26 6.27 7.90
CA SER A 211 1.68 5.83 9.24
C SER A 211 1.51 6.95 10.29
N LEU A 212 1.85 8.19 9.94
CA LEU A 212 1.60 9.36 10.78
C LEU A 212 0.11 9.61 10.99
N LEU A 213 -0.71 9.47 9.95
CA LEU A 213 -2.17 9.57 10.02
C LEU A 213 -2.75 8.52 10.97
N PHE A 214 -2.26 7.28 10.89
CA PHE A 214 -2.68 6.22 11.80
C PHE A 214 -2.32 6.51 13.27
N ILE A 215 -1.11 7.03 13.51
CA ILE A 215 -0.70 7.51 14.85
C ILE A 215 -1.64 8.61 15.34
N LEU A 216 -1.98 9.57 14.48
CA LEU A 216 -2.88 10.67 14.79
C LEU A 216 -4.27 10.14 15.16
N PHE A 217 -4.83 9.22 14.37
CA PHE A 217 -6.14 8.62 14.66
C PHE A 217 -6.21 7.97 16.04
N ILE A 218 -5.19 7.18 16.38
CA ILE A 218 -5.18 6.50 17.68
C ILE A 218 -4.99 7.50 18.83
N LYS A 219 -4.14 8.51 18.67
CA LYS A 219 -3.98 9.54 19.70
C LYS A 219 -5.25 10.38 19.87
N THR A 220 -5.88 10.82 18.78
CA THR A 220 -7.12 11.60 18.81
C THR A 220 -8.27 10.81 19.43
N PHE A 221 -8.37 9.51 19.11
CA PHE A 221 -9.35 8.61 19.73
C PHE A 221 -9.20 8.56 21.26
N ARG A 222 -7.95 8.59 21.77
CA ARG A 222 -7.67 8.47 23.20
C ARG A 222 -7.75 9.79 23.95
N ASP A 223 -7.18 10.85 23.40
CA ASP A 223 -7.13 12.17 24.01
C ASP A 223 -6.93 13.26 22.96
N ILE A 224 -8.04 13.83 22.49
CA ILE A 224 -8.05 14.93 21.52
C ILE A 224 -7.34 16.18 22.04
N ARG A 225 -7.40 16.47 23.35
CA ARG A 225 -6.77 17.66 23.96
C ARG A 225 -5.26 17.52 23.95
N SER A 226 -4.75 16.31 24.24
CA SER A 226 -3.31 16.02 24.14
C SER A 226 -2.80 16.21 22.70
N VAL A 227 -3.58 15.81 21.70
CA VAL A 227 -3.20 15.99 20.28
C VAL A 227 -3.07 17.46 19.92
N LEU A 228 -4.08 18.28 20.25
CA LEU A 228 -4.06 19.73 19.96
C LEU A 228 -2.87 20.43 20.61
N ARG A 229 -2.54 20.10 21.86
CA ARG A 229 -1.35 20.63 22.56
C ARG A 229 -0.01 20.13 22.00
N SER A 230 -0.03 19.07 21.20
CA SER A 230 1.17 18.44 20.67
C SER A 230 1.59 18.96 19.29
N PHE A 231 0.79 19.85 18.68
CA PHE A 231 1.18 20.58 17.49
C PHE A 231 2.26 21.60 17.85
N THR A 232 3.48 21.27 17.47
CA THR A 232 4.66 22.14 17.61
C THR A 232 5.11 22.52 16.21
N PHE A 233 5.67 23.73 16.06
CA PHE A 233 6.13 24.24 14.77
C PHE A 233 7.06 23.24 14.05
N GLY A 234 7.98 22.61 14.78
CA GLY A 234 8.88 21.59 14.21
C GLY A 234 8.16 20.35 13.63
N ARG A 235 7.03 19.93 14.20
CA ARG A 235 6.24 18.81 13.65
C ARG A 235 5.46 19.21 12.40
N VAL A 236 4.91 20.42 12.39
CA VAL A 236 4.25 20.98 11.20
C VAL A 236 5.27 21.12 10.08
N PHE A 237 6.45 21.65 10.38
CA PHE A 237 7.57 21.75 9.44
C PHE A 237 8.00 20.38 8.91
N ALA A 238 8.09 19.35 9.77
CA ALA A 238 8.43 17.99 9.32
C ALA A 238 7.38 17.42 8.35
N ILE A 239 6.08 17.63 8.61
CA ILE A 239 5.01 17.23 7.68
C ILE A 239 5.12 18.01 6.37
N LEU A 240 5.32 19.33 6.45
CA LEU A 240 5.50 20.19 5.28
C LEU A 240 6.70 19.74 4.45
N ALA A 241 7.82 19.39 5.09
CA ALA A 241 9.01 18.87 4.41
C ALA A 241 8.74 17.56 3.67
N ILE A 242 7.91 16.65 4.21
CA ILE A 242 7.49 15.43 3.49
C ILE A 242 6.68 15.81 2.25
N PHE A 243 5.74 16.75 2.36
CA PHE A 243 5.01 17.26 1.20
C PHE A 243 5.98 17.87 0.18
N THR A 244 6.88 18.75 0.60
CA THR A 244 7.90 19.36 -0.27
C THR A 244 8.74 18.29 -0.97
N LEU A 245 9.13 17.20 -0.30
CA LEU A 245 9.86 16.10 -0.93
C LEU A 245 9.03 15.36 -1.98
N ILE A 246 7.73 15.12 -1.71
CA ILE A 246 6.81 14.54 -2.70
C ILE A 246 6.74 15.45 -3.94
N PHE A 247 6.57 16.76 -3.74
CA PHE A 247 6.54 17.75 -4.80
C PHE A 247 7.87 17.81 -5.56
N PHE A 248 8.99 17.83 -4.85
CA PHE A 248 10.33 17.91 -5.43
C PHE A 248 10.64 16.70 -6.31
N VAL A 249 10.36 15.49 -5.84
CA VAL A 249 10.51 14.28 -6.67
C VAL A 249 9.55 14.29 -7.85
N GLY A 250 8.33 14.83 -7.68
CA GLY A 250 7.40 15.05 -8.79
C GLY A 250 7.95 15.99 -9.85
N ALA A 251 8.50 17.14 -9.44
CA ALA A 251 9.06 18.16 -10.34
C ALA A 251 10.30 17.66 -11.10
N LEU A 252 11.18 16.89 -10.45
CA LEU A 252 12.34 16.27 -11.10
C LEU A 252 11.97 15.31 -12.23
N ARG A 253 10.73 14.80 -12.26
CA ARG A 253 10.25 13.89 -13.31
C ARG A 253 9.70 14.63 -14.53
N ASN A 254 9.38 15.92 -14.43
CA ASN A 254 8.86 16.66 -15.58
C ASN A 254 10.02 17.00 -16.55
N LYS A 255 9.85 16.68 -17.84
CA LYS A 255 10.86 16.90 -18.89
C LYS A 255 11.26 18.37 -18.99
N GLU A 256 10.31 19.28 -18.79
CA GLU A 256 10.54 20.72 -18.88
C GLU A 256 11.04 21.34 -17.58
N ARG A 257 11.09 20.57 -16.47
CA ARG A 257 11.43 21.04 -15.10
C ARG A 257 10.63 22.27 -14.64
N LYS A 258 9.52 22.58 -15.31
CA LYS A 258 8.57 23.63 -14.95
C LYS A 258 7.43 23.01 -14.14
N PHE A 259 6.97 23.75 -13.15
CA PHE A 259 5.86 23.35 -12.30
C PHE A 259 4.56 23.94 -12.83
N ASP A 260 3.65 23.08 -13.28
CA ASP A 260 2.26 23.44 -13.53
C ASP A 260 1.41 22.86 -12.40
N PHE A 261 0.81 23.74 -11.60
CA PHE A 261 -0.03 23.35 -10.47
C PHE A 261 -1.32 22.65 -10.93
N ASN A 262 -1.91 23.08 -12.05
CA ASN A 262 -3.12 22.47 -12.59
C ASN A 262 -2.83 21.08 -13.12
N GLU A 263 -1.74 20.92 -13.88
CA GLU A 263 -1.27 19.60 -14.32
C GLU A 263 -0.96 18.70 -13.12
N PHE A 264 -0.36 19.26 -12.06
CA PHE A 264 -0.07 18.52 -10.84
C PHE A 264 -1.34 18.01 -10.16
N VAL A 265 -2.34 18.86 -9.96
CA VAL A 265 -3.61 18.47 -9.31
C VAL A 265 -4.36 17.46 -10.19
N ASN A 266 -4.52 17.76 -11.48
CA ASN A 266 -5.24 16.88 -12.39
C ASN A 266 -4.57 15.52 -12.48
N THR A 267 -3.26 15.47 -12.70
CA THR A 267 -2.54 14.20 -12.81
C THR A 267 -2.45 13.53 -11.45
N TYR A 268 -1.79 14.15 -10.48
CA TYR A 268 -1.33 13.44 -9.27
C TYR A 268 -2.34 13.39 -8.13
N VAL A 269 -3.35 14.25 -8.14
CA VAL A 269 -4.43 14.22 -7.14
C VAL A 269 -5.65 13.54 -7.71
N ILE A 270 -6.12 13.92 -8.90
CA ILE A 270 -7.35 13.35 -9.45
C ILE A 270 -7.06 12.06 -10.22
N ASP A 271 -6.32 12.12 -11.33
CA ASP A 271 -6.12 10.98 -12.23
C ASP A 271 -5.51 9.80 -11.48
N TYR A 272 -4.48 9.98 -10.67
CA TYR A 272 -3.89 8.89 -9.89
C TYR A 272 -4.90 8.18 -8.97
N HIS A 273 -5.94 8.86 -8.48
CA HIS A 273 -6.95 8.27 -7.61
C HIS A 273 -8.21 7.80 -8.35
N THR A 274 -8.31 8.03 -9.67
CA THR A 274 -9.48 7.65 -10.47
C THR A 274 -9.13 6.71 -11.63
N GLU A 275 -7.90 6.76 -12.14
CA GLU A 275 -7.39 5.97 -13.28
C GLU A 275 -7.56 4.46 -13.06
N SER A 276 -7.42 3.99 -11.82
CA SER A 276 -7.55 2.58 -11.47
C SER A 276 -8.95 2.02 -11.75
N PHE A 277 -9.99 2.86 -11.67
CA PHE A 277 -11.36 2.46 -12.02
C PHE A 277 -11.49 2.28 -13.53
N SER A 278 -10.97 3.22 -14.32
CA SER A 278 -11.01 3.19 -15.79
C SER A 278 -10.12 2.08 -16.37
N ILE A 279 -8.95 1.81 -15.80
CA ILE A 279 -8.11 0.67 -16.21
C ILE A 279 -8.82 -0.64 -15.94
N PHE A 280 -9.37 -0.81 -14.75
CA PHE A 280 -10.07 -2.04 -14.40
C PHE A 280 -11.27 -2.28 -15.32
N ASP A 281 -12.01 -1.22 -15.68
CA ASP A 281 -13.09 -1.29 -16.65
C ASP A 281 -12.62 -1.69 -18.05
N SER A 282 -11.55 -1.05 -18.55
CA SER A 282 -10.95 -1.37 -19.84
C SER A 282 -10.50 -2.83 -19.90
N GLU A 283 -9.89 -3.35 -18.83
CA GLU A 283 -9.45 -4.73 -18.72
C GLU A 283 -10.63 -5.70 -18.63
N LEU A 284 -11.70 -5.36 -17.91
CA LEU A 284 -12.91 -6.20 -17.85
C LEU A 284 -13.64 -6.32 -19.19
N ASN A 285 -13.59 -5.27 -20.01
CA ASN A 285 -14.25 -5.24 -21.31
C ASN A 285 -13.37 -5.85 -22.42
N SER A 286 -12.08 -6.02 -22.19
CA SER A 286 -11.15 -6.65 -23.13
C SER A 286 -11.16 -8.17 -22.97
N ARG A 287 -11.69 -8.89 -23.96
CA ARG A 287 -11.77 -10.37 -23.95
C ARG A 287 -10.40 -11.05 -23.85
N GLU A 288 -9.35 -10.39 -24.32
CA GLU A 288 -7.97 -10.88 -24.30
C GLU A 288 -7.23 -10.50 -23.01
N SER A 289 -7.89 -9.79 -22.09
CA SER A 289 -7.28 -9.41 -20.82
C SER A 289 -6.95 -10.63 -19.97
N ILE A 290 -5.75 -10.61 -19.39
CA ILE A 290 -5.33 -11.60 -18.39
C ILE A 290 -6.24 -11.61 -17.15
N ILE A 291 -7.10 -10.58 -16.94
CA ILE A 291 -8.03 -10.53 -15.82
C ILE A 291 -9.07 -11.67 -15.85
N HIS A 292 -9.31 -12.25 -17.04
CA HIS A 292 -10.24 -13.35 -17.24
C HIS A 292 -9.60 -14.74 -17.01
N GLU A 293 -8.26 -14.81 -16.99
CA GLU A 293 -7.52 -16.05 -16.71
C GLU A 293 -7.47 -16.32 -15.20
N ARG A 294 -8.22 -17.33 -14.74
CA ARG A 294 -8.36 -17.64 -13.33
C ARG A 294 -7.08 -18.19 -12.71
N THR A 295 -6.74 -17.64 -11.55
CA THR A 295 -5.50 -17.98 -10.82
C THR A 295 -5.73 -18.53 -9.41
N TYR A 296 -6.98 -18.59 -8.96
CA TYR A 296 -7.42 -19.28 -7.74
C TYR A 296 -6.65 -18.89 -6.47
N GLY A 297 -6.28 -17.62 -6.35
CA GLY A 297 -5.60 -17.05 -5.19
C GLY A 297 -4.14 -16.68 -5.45
N ARG A 298 -3.51 -17.23 -6.50
CA ARG A 298 -2.08 -17.00 -6.81
C ARG A 298 -1.78 -15.53 -7.09
N ALA A 299 -2.71 -14.78 -7.69
CA ALA A 299 -2.51 -13.35 -7.95
C ALA A 299 -2.49 -12.54 -6.63
N SER A 300 -3.40 -12.82 -5.70
CA SER A 300 -3.49 -12.13 -4.40
C SER A 300 -2.43 -12.57 -3.38
N ILE A 301 -1.75 -13.70 -3.60
CA ILE A 301 -0.59 -14.11 -2.78
C ILE A 301 0.72 -14.02 -3.54
N GLY A 302 0.75 -13.25 -4.64
CA GLY A 302 1.86 -13.19 -5.58
C GLY A 302 3.22 -12.95 -4.92
N GLY A 303 3.30 -12.06 -3.92
CA GLY A 303 4.55 -11.88 -3.17
C GLY A 303 5.03 -13.15 -2.45
N ILE A 304 4.13 -13.89 -1.81
CA ILE A 304 4.50 -15.16 -1.15
C ILE A 304 4.91 -16.19 -2.20
N GLU A 305 4.19 -16.25 -3.32
CA GLU A 305 4.53 -17.12 -4.45
C GLU A 305 5.96 -16.83 -4.97
N SER A 306 6.34 -15.57 -5.12
CA SER A 306 7.71 -15.17 -5.50
C SER A 306 8.75 -15.63 -4.48
N THR A 307 8.45 -15.58 -3.17
CA THR A 307 9.34 -16.10 -2.13
C THR A 307 9.51 -17.61 -2.23
N VAL A 308 8.43 -18.35 -2.47
CA VAL A 308 8.48 -19.82 -2.62
C VAL A 308 9.29 -20.18 -3.87
N SER A 309 9.02 -19.54 -5.00
CA SER A 309 9.79 -19.72 -6.23
C SER A 309 11.29 -19.47 -6.02
N PHE A 310 11.62 -18.38 -5.32
CA PHE A 310 13.00 -18.08 -4.97
C PHE A 310 13.64 -19.15 -4.08
N LEU A 311 12.95 -19.61 -3.03
CA LEU A 311 13.46 -20.64 -2.14
C LEU A 311 13.72 -21.96 -2.88
N MET A 312 12.81 -22.37 -3.78
CA MET A 312 12.99 -23.55 -4.62
C MET A 312 14.21 -23.44 -5.54
N ALA A 313 14.41 -22.26 -6.15
CA ALA A 313 15.58 -22.00 -6.99
C ALA A 313 16.89 -22.06 -6.18
N LEU A 314 16.89 -21.57 -4.93
CA LEU A 314 18.06 -21.62 -4.05
C LEU A 314 18.49 -23.06 -3.73
N ILE A 315 17.52 -23.95 -3.52
CA ILE A 315 17.76 -25.39 -3.27
C ILE A 315 17.82 -26.23 -4.55
N ARG A 316 17.89 -25.57 -5.73
CA ARG A 316 18.04 -26.18 -7.06
C ARG A 316 16.95 -27.21 -7.40
N ILE A 317 15.72 -27.00 -6.95
CA ILE A 317 14.58 -27.81 -7.42
C ILE A 317 14.22 -27.36 -8.84
N PRO A 318 14.17 -28.27 -9.84
CA PRO A 318 13.92 -27.94 -11.24
C PRO A 318 12.43 -27.72 -11.54
N TYR A 319 11.72 -27.03 -10.65
CA TYR A 319 10.30 -26.71 -10.82
C TYR A 319 10.16 -25.22 -11.10
N HIS A 320 9.90 -24.90 -12.36
CA HIS A 320 9.68 -23.52 -12.82
C HIS A 320 8.21 -23.32 -13.13
N PHE A 321 7.55 -22.48 -12.35
CA PHE A 321 6.20 -22.01 -12.65
C PHE A 321 6.22 -20.50 -12.87
N GLN A 322 5.30 -20.00 -13.67
CA GLN A 322 5.17 -18.56 -13.92
C GLN A 322 4.61 -17.86 -12.69
N ILE A 323 5.39 -16.95 -12.12
CA ILE A 323 5.01 -16.10 -10.99
C ILE A 323 3.95 -15.10 -11.46
N GLN A 324 2.79 -15.10 -10.81
CA GLN A 324 1.67 -14.23 -11.19
C GLN A 324 1.94 -12.76 -10.90
N ALA A 325 2.69 -12.46 -9.83
CA ALA A 325 3.11 -11.10 -9.52
C ALA A 325 3.91 -10.44 -10.66
N ASP A 326 4.86 -11.18 -11.23
CA ASP A 326 5.72 -10.70 -12.32
C ASP A 326 4.92 -10.52 -13.61
N LEU A 327 4.02 -11.46 -13.92
CA LEU A 327 3.11 -11.38 -15.07
C LEU A 327 2.20 -10.14 -14.98
N ILE A 328 1.53 -9.96 -13.84
CA ILE A 328 0.63 -8.84 -13.61
C ILE A 328 1.40 -7.51 -13.63
N GLY A 329 2.57 -7.46 -12.97
CA GLY A 329 3.43 -6.27 -12.94
C GLY A 329 3.88 -5.86 -14.34
N GLY A 330 4.39 -6.80 -15.14
CA GLY A 330 4.79 -6.53 -16.53
C GLY A 330 3.61 -6.13 -17.40
N TYR A 331 2.46 -6.78 -17.27
CA TYR A 331 1.26 -6.47 -18.05
C TYR A 331 0.66 -5.08 -17.72
N LEU A 332 0.60 -4.72 -16.44
CA LEU A 332 0.03 -3.44 -16.00
C LEU A 332 1.01 -2.27 -16.13
N SER A 333 2.32 -2.53 -16.30
CA SER A 333 3.31 -1.48 -16.59
C SER A 333 3.17 -0.82 -17.97
N LYS A 334 2.39 -1.42 -18.88
CA LYS A 334 2.11 -0.88 -20.21
C LYS A 334 1.16 0.32 -20.11
N ASN A 335 1.48 1.39 -20.83
CA ASN A 335 0.59 2.54 -20.95
C ASN A 335 -0.68 2.16 -21.73
N ARG A 336 -1.83 2.62 -21.24
CA ARG A 336 -3.14 2.42 -21.85
C ARG A 336 -3.80 3.76 -22.09
N LEU A 337 -4.49 3.89 -23.21
CA LEU A 337 -5.34 5.03 -23.47
C LEU A 337 -6.57 4.97 -22.54
N LEU A 338 -6.69 5.94 -21.64
CA LEU A 338 -7.78 6.00 -20.66
C LEU A 338 -8.66 7.23 -20.80
N GLY A 339 -8.39 8.10 -21.76
CA GLY A 339 -9.18 9.30 -21.98
C GLY A 339 -8.51 10.29 -22.91
N TYR A 340 -9.10 11.48 -22.99
CA TYR A 340 -8.56 12.61 -23.74
C TYR A 340 -8.58 13.86 -22.87
N GLY A 341 -7.50 14.64 -22.91
CA GLY A 341 -7.43 15.95 -22.27
C GLY A 341 -8.36 16.97 -22.94
N ALA A 342 -8.55 18.12 -22.29
CA ALA A 342 -9.34 19.23 -22.85
C ALA A 342 -8.75 19.79 -24.16
N ASP A 343 -7.45 19.56 -24.38
CA ASP A 343 -6.70 19.88 -25.60
C ASP A 343 -6.78 18.78 -26.67
N GLY A 344 -7.57 17.73 -26.44
CA GLY A 344 -7.71 16.58 -27.32
C GLY A 344 -6.55 15.59 -27.27
N ARG A 345 -5.53 15.80 -26.42
CA ARG A 345 -4.39 14.88 -26.32
C ARG A 345 -4.77 13.59 -25.62
N ALA A 346 -4.27 12.48 -26.13
CA ALA A 346 -4.44 11.16 -25.53
C ALA A 346 -3.87 11.12 -24.10
N LYS A 347 -4.68 10.65 -23.16
CA LYS A 347 -4.28 10.40 -21.78
C LYS A 347 -3.89 8.93 -21.63
N GLU A 348 -2.59 8.69 -21.63
CA GLU A 348 -2.02 7.36 -21.50
C GLU A 348 -1.42 7.13 -20.11
N TYR A 349 -1.93 6.13 -19.41
CA TYR A 349 -1.44 5.78 -18.07
C TYR A 349 -1.08 4.30 -17.98
N ASN A 350 -0.01 4.03 -17.25
CA ASN A 350 0.35 2.71 -16.76
C ASN A 350 0.07 2.61 -15.27
N ALA A 351 -1.18 2.82 -14.86
CA ALA A 351 -1.49 2.60 -13.46
C ALA A 351 -1.57 1.11 -13.17
N PHE A 352 -1.13 0.77 -11.97
CA PHE A 352 -0.88 -0.57 -11.51
C PHE A 352 -2.15 -1.44 -11.40
N GLY A 353 -3.34 -0.93 -11.74
CA GLY A 353 -4.62 -1.60 -11.51
C GLY A 353 -4.94 -1.67 -10.01
N SER A 354 -6.21 -1.53 -9.62
CA SER A 354 -6.56 -1.62 -8.20
C SER A 354 -6.38 -3.06 -7.68
N VAL A 355 -6.42 -3.24 -6.35
CA VAL A 355 -6.46 -4.55 -5.70
C VAL A 355 -7.62 -5.41 -6.21
N LEU A 356 -8.68 -4.79 -6.74
CA LEU A 356 -9.79 -5.50 -7.35
C LEU A 356 -9.34 -6.29 -8.59
N PHE A 357 -8.31 -5.84 -9.32
CA PHE A 357 -7.73 -6.58 -10.44
C PHE A 357 -7.26 -7.97 -10.00
N THR A 358 -6.46 -8.06 -8.94
CA THR A 358 -5.97 -9.33 -8.39
C THR A 358 -7.09 -10.20 -7.85
N LEU A 359 -8.04 -9.61 -7.12
CA LEU A 359 -9.17 -10.35 -6.53
C LEU A 359 -10.09 -10.93 -7.61
N TYR A 360 -10.39 -10.15 -8.65
CA TYR A 360 -11.23 -10.59 -9.76
C TYR A 360 -10.49 -11.64 -10.61
N LYS A 361 -9.19 -11.47 -10.88
CA LYS A 361 -8.40 -12.49 -11.58
C LYS A 361 -8.36 -13.83 -10.83
N ASP A 362 -8.31 -13.80 -9.50
CA ASP A 362 -8.26 -15.03 -8.71
C ASP A 362 -9.54 -15.87 -8.78
N GLY A 363 -10.72 -15.26 -8.75
CA GLY A 363 -11.97 -16.03 -8.78
C GLY A 363 -13.23 -15.21 -9.06
N GLY A 364 -13.09 -14.11 -9.79
CA GLY A 364 -14.18 -13.24 -10.22
C GLY A 364 -14.95 -12.62 -9.05
N ILE A 365 -16.26 -12.51 -9.24
CA ILE A 365 -17.19 -11.94 -8.27
C ILE A 365 -17.17 -12.68 -6.93
N PRO A 366 -17.30 -14.04 -6.87
CA PRO A 366 -17.31 -14.76 -5.59
C PRO A 366 -16.05 -14.52 -4.74
N PHE A 367 -14.87 -14.57 -5.37
CA PHE A 367 -13.60 -14.36 -4.66
C PHE A 367 -13.45 -12.92 -4.17
N THR A 368 -13.89 -11.95 -4.98
CA THR A 368 -13.94 -10.53 -4.59
C THR A 368 -14.78 -10.32 -3.33
N VAL A 369 -15.99 -10.87 -3.29
CA VAL A 369 -16.90 -10.77 -2.13
C VAL A 369 -16.28 -11.45 -0.91
N PHE A 370 -15.79 -12.68 -1.07
CA PHE A 370 -15.18 -13.43 0.02
C PHE A 370 -14.00 -12.69 0.64
N MET A 371 -13.09 -12.17 -0.19
CA MET A 371 -11.92 -11.45 0.29
C MET A 371 -12.28 -10.10 0.90
N GLY A 372 -13.31 -9.43 0.41
CA GLY A 372 -13.82 -8.21 1.04
C GLY A 372 -14.44 -8.47 2.42
N ILE A 373 -15.21 -9.56 2.59
CA ILE A 373 -15.70 -10.02 3.90
C ILE A 373 -14.51 -10.30 4.83
N LEU A 374 -13.51 -11.06 4.37
CA LEU A 374 -12.33 -11.39 5.16
C LEU A 374 -11.57 -10.13 5.59
N PHE A 375 -11.36 -9.18 4.67
CA PHE A 375 -10.69 -7.93 4.96
C PHE A 375 -11.46 -7.12 6.00
N GLY A 376 -12.77 -6.91 5.81
CA GLY A 376 -13.63 -6.20 6.75
C GLY A 376 -13.65 -6.84 8.14
N PHE A 377 -13.71 -8.18 8.21
CA PHE A 377 -13.61 -8.95 9.45
C PHE A 377 -12.27 -8.72 10.14
N CYS A 378 -11.16 -8.78 9.40
CA CYS A 378 -9.81 -8.54 9.94
C CYS A 378 -9.63 -7.10 10.44
N VAL A 379 -10.08 -6.09 9.69
CA VAL A 379 -10.03 -4.68 10.13
C VAL A 379 -10.82 -4.52 11.44
N ALA A 380 -12.05 -5.01 11.49
CA ALA A 380 -12.87 -4.96 12.70
C ALA A 380 -12.21 -5.68 13.89
N LYS A 381 -11.63 -6.87 13.65
CA LYS A 381 -10.91 -7.67 14.64
C LYS A 381 -9.73 -6.92 15.26
N PHE A 382 -8.89 -6.31 14.44
CA PHE A 382 -7.70 -5.62 14.91
C PHE A 382 -7.97 -4.20 15.38
N SER A 383 -9.12 -3.60 15.03
CA SER A 383 -9.57 -2.27 15.50
C SER A 383 -9.72 -2.16 17.02
N ARG A 384 -9.90 -3.28 17.74
CA ARG A 384 -9.84 -3.30 19.21
C ARG A 384 -8.51 -2.79 19.79
N SER A 385 -7.45 -2.77 18.97
CA SER A 385 -6.15 -2.20 19.33
C SER A 385 -6.18 -0.71 19.63
N PHE A 386 -7.19 0.04 19.16
CA PHE A 386 -7.40 1.44 19.55
C PHE A 386 -7.53 1.60 21.07
N ILE A 387 -8.12 0.61 21.73
CA ILE A 387 -8.31 0.58 23.18
C ILE A 387 -7.12 -0.12 23.85
N SER A 388 -6.78 -1.34 23.41
CA SER A 388 -5.80 -2.18 24.10
C SER A 388 -4.35 -1.72 23.92
N LEU A 389 -4.07 -0.97 22.84
CA LEU A 389 -2.73 -0.71 22.31
C LEU A 389 -1.86 -1.97 22.20
N ASN A 390 -2.46 -3.12 21.91
CA ASN A 390 -1.70 -4.33 21.67
C ASN A 390 -0.85 -4.13 20.39
N PRO A 391 0.49 -4.17 20.48
CA PRO A 391 1.35 -3.79 19.37
C PRO A 391 1.28 -4.76 18.18
N TYR A 392 0.97 -6.05 18.41
CA TYR A 392 0.70 -7.00 17.35
C TYR A 392 -0.55 -6.63 16.55
N GLN A 393 -1.63 -6.31 17.26
CA GLN A 393 -2.87 -5.89 16.61
C GLN A 393 -2.71 -4.54 15.92
N LEU A 394 -1.97 -3.60 16.52
CA LEU A 394 -1.64 -2.31 15.91
C LEU A 394 -0.84 -2.46 14.62
N SER A 395 0.20 -3.31 14.60
CA SER A 395 1.02 -3.50 13.40
C SER A 395 0.19 -4.11 12.26
N LEU A 396 -0.68 -5.08 12.56
CA LEU A 396 -1.57 -5.67 11.55
C LEU A 396 -2.66 -4.72 11.09
N LEU A 397 -3.22 -3.90 12.00
CA LEU A 397 -4.20 -2.89 11.61
C LEU A 397 -3.57 -1.82 10.72
N SER A 398 -2.32 -1.41 11.02
CA SER A 398 -1.57 -0.49 10.17
C SER A 398 -1.31 -1.05 8.78
N SER A 399 -0.98 -2.35 8.66
CA SER A 399 -0.82 -2.99 7.34
C SER A 399 -2.14 -3.13 6.59
N LEU A 400 -3.25 -3.35 7.29
CA LEU A 400 -4.58 -3.39 6.67
C LEU A 400 -5.01 -2.00 6.20
N LEU A 401 -4.75 -0.94 6.98
CA LEU A 401 -4.96 0.43 6.52
C LEU A 401 -4.14 0.72 5.26
N PHE A 402 -2.88 0.26 5.22
CA PHE A 402 -2.05 0.38 4.03
C PHE A 402 -2.70 -0.28 2.81
N ILE A 403 -3.18 -1.52 2.93
CA ILE A 403 -3.92 -2.21 1.85
C ILE A 403 -5.17 -1.41 1.47
N GLY A 404 -5.93 -0.93 2.45
CA GLY A 404 -7.16 -0.18 2.23
C GLY A 404 -6.94 1.15 1.50
N ILE A 405 -5.82 1.84 1.69
CA ILE A 405 -5.52 3.09 0.97
C ILE A 405 -4.82 2.81 -0.35
N PHE A 406 -3.74 2.00 -0.32
CA PHE A 406 -2.92 1.78 -1.51
C PHE A 406 -3.51 0.80 -2.51
N GLY A 407 -4.44 -0.05 -2.06
CA GLY A 407 -5.17 -0.96 -2.93
C GLY A 407 -6.03 -0.25 -3.97
N LEU A 408 -6.29 1.05 -3.84
CA LEU A 408 -6.94 1.81 -4.91
C LEU A 408 -5.98 1.96 -6.11
N PHE A 409 -4.74 2.36 -5.85
CA PHE A 409 -3.76 2.68 -6.91
C PHE A 409 -3.12 1.45 -7.56
N LYS A 410 -2.95 0.38 -6.78
CA LYS A 410 -2.09 -0.74 -7.17
C LYS A 410 -2.58 -2.09 -6.62
N PRO A 411 -2.16 -3.22 -7.20
CA PRO A 411 -2.53 -4.56 -6.81
C PRO A 411 -1.60 -4.94 -5.67
N VAL A 412 -1.73 -4.25 -4.54
CA VAL A 412 -0.85 -4.34 -3.36
C VAL A 412 -0.65 -5.78 -2.87
N LEU A 413 -1.59 -6.68 -3.17
CA LEU A 413 -1.56 -8.10 -2.82
C LEU A 413 -0.63 -8.93 -3.72
N ALA A 414 -0.33 -8.49 -4.94
CA ALA A 414 0.68 -9.11 -5.80
C ALA A 414 2.12 -8.71 -5.41
N GLU A 415 2.28 -7.67 -4.59
CA GLU A 415 3.59 -7.09 -4.25
C GLU A 415 4.15 -7.60 -2.90
N GLN A 416 4.96 -6.79 -2.20
CA GLN A 416 5.65 -7.16 -0.95
C GLN A 416 4.74 -7.16 0.29
N VAL A 417 3.47 -6.73 0.18
CA VAL A 417 2.59 -6.58 1.34
C VAL A 417 2.23 -7.92 2.01
N PRO A 418 1.87 -9.00 1.28
CA PRO A 418 1.65 -10.30 1.90
C PRO A 418 2.88 -10.84 2.63
N GLN A 419 4.08 -10.66 2.08
CA GLN A 419 5.34 -11.03 2.72
C GLN A 419 5.56 -10.22 4.01
N THR A 420 5.26 -8.93 3.96
CA THR A 420 5.32 -8.04 5.14
C THR A 420 4.38 -8.54 6.24
N ILE A 421 3.13 -8.89 5.89
CA ILE A 421 2.15 -9.42 6.85
C ILE A 421 2.63 -10.77 7.43
N LEU A 422 3.16 -11.66 6.59
CA LEU A 422 3.74 -12.93 7.03
C LEU A 422 4.90 -12.71 8.01
N PHE A 423 5.80 -11.78 7.70
CA PHE A 423 6.90 -11.39 8.58
C PHE A 423 6.38 -10.88 9.92
N LEU A 424 5.35 -10.02 9.94
CA LEU A 424 4.73 -9.57 11.19
C LEU A 424 4.20 -10.75 12.01
N PHE A 425 3.48 -11.70 11.39
CA PHE A 425 3.00 -12.89 12.11
C PHE A 425 4.15 -13.70 12.72
N ILE A 426 5.24 -13.91 11.98
CA ILE A 426 6.43 -14.63 12.46
C ILE A 426 7.10 -13.88 13.60
N PHE A 427 7.37 -12.58 13.42
CA PHE A 427 8.01 -11.70 14.41
C PHE A 427 7.31 -11.74 15.76
N TRP A 428 5.98 -11.76 15.78
CA TRP A 428 5.22 -11.77 17.03
C TRP A 428 5.14 -13.15 17.70
N ARG A 429 5.35 -14.25 16.94
CA ARG A 429 5.39 -15.63 17.46
C ARG A 429 6.75 -16.01 18.04
N LEU A 430 7.84 -15.47 17.51
CA LEU A 430 9.17 -15.51 18.15
C LEU A 430 9.06 -14.76 19.48
#